data_AF-A0A956ZZT8-F1
#
_entry.id   AF-A0A956ZZT8-F1
#
_cell.length_a   1.000
_cell.length_b   1.000
_cell.length_c   1.000
_cell.angle_alpha   90.00
_cell.angle_beta   90.00
_cell.angle_gamma   90.00
#
_symmetry.space_group_name_H-M   'P 1'
#
loop_
_entity.id
_entity.type
_entity.pdbx_description
1 polymer ?
#
loop_
_entity_poly.entity_id
_entity_poly.type
_entity_poly.pdbx_seq_one_letter_code
_entity_poly.pdbx_strand_id
1 'polypeptide(L)'
;QVAETCAARLADTGNINFYRWLFWQALRLYWQNEDYFFALYQAFRRIQIDQQEGYALKPGALFVSRLKQTEIWERLRAAPPLRVGHRPN
;
A
#
# COMPACT_ATOMS: atom_id res chain seq x y z
N GLN A 1 -8.41 1.57 -10.74
CA GLN A 1 -8.34 0.14 -11.12
C GLN A 1 -7.39 -0.66 -10.23
N VAL A 2 -6.15 -0.22 -9.98
CA VAL A 2 -5.20 -0.98 -9.12
C VAL A 2 -5.69 -1.13 -7.67
N ALA A 3 -6.19 -0.05 -7.06
CA ALA A 3 -6.70 -0.07 -5.68
C ALA A 3 -7.86 -1.06 -5.50
N GLU A 4 -8.80 -1.09 -6.45
CA GLU A 4 -9.93 -2.01 -6.45
C GLU A 4 -9.47 -3.47 -6.57
N THR A 5 -8.52 -3.75 -7.45
CA THR A 5 -7.93 -5.09 -7.60
C THR A 5 -7.23 -5.56 -6.34
N CYS A 6 -6.49 -4.68 -5.66
CA CYS A 6 -5.83 -4.97 -4.39
C CYS A 6 -6.84 -5.28 -3.28
N ALA A 7 -7.87 -4.43 -3.13
CA ALA A 7 -8.92 -4.63 -2.16
C ALA A 7 -9.66 -5.96 -2.39
N ALA A 8 -9.98 -6.29 -3.64
CA ALA A 8 -10.61 -7.56 -3.99
C ALA A 8 -9.71 -8.77 -3.67
N ARG A 9 -8.42 -8.70 -4.02
CA ARG A 9 -7.46 -9.79 -3.77
C ARG A 9 -7.21 -10.06 -2.29
N LEU A 10 -7.35 -9.05 -1.43
CA LEU A 10 -7.20 -9.20 0.01
C LEU A 10 -8.54 -9.38 0.76
N ALA A 11 -9.63 -9.67 0.03
CA ALA A 11 -10.98 -9.81 0.58
C ALA A 11 -11.41 -8.60 1.44
N ASP A 12 -11.02 -7.41 1.02
CA ASP A 12 -11.13 -6.15 1.78
C ASP A 12 -11.77 -5.02 0.97
N THR A 13 -12.80 -5.37 0.18
CA THR A 13 -13.50 -4.45 -0.75
C THR A 13 -14.21 -3.30 -0.03
N GLY A 14 -14.54 -3.43 1.25
CA GLY A 14 -15.08 -2.34 2.07
C GLY A 14 -14.09 -1.19 2.30
N ASN A 15 -12.79 -1.43 2.11
CA ASN A 15 -11.72 -0.48 2.41
C ASN A 15 -10.99 0.04 1.16
N ILE A 16 -11.62 0.06 -0.02
CA ILE A 16 -11.01 0.54 -1.28
C ILE A 16 -10.36 1.93 -1.14
N ASN A 17 -10.97 2.84 -0.36
CA ASN A 17 -10.43 4.17 -0.15
C ASN A 17 -9.07 4.18 0.57
N PHE A 18 -8.81 3.21 1.45
CA PHE A 18 -7.50 3.03 2.05
C PHE A 18 -6.45 2.69 0.99
N TYR A 19 -6.74 1.74 0.09
CA TYR A 19 -5.82 1.36 -0.98
C TYR A 19 -5.58 2.50 -1.97
N ARG A 20 -6.63 3.29 -2.28
CA ARG A 20 -6.49 4.51 -3.09
C ARG A 20 -5.55 5.52 -2.42
N TRP A 21 -5.75 5.79 -1.14
CA TRP A 21 -4.88 6.66 -0.35
C TRP A 21 -3.43 6.14 -0.34
N LEU A 22 -3.24 4.83 -0.10
CA LEU A 22 -1.94 4.18 -0.04
C LEU A 22 -1.14 4.39 -1.34
N PHE A 23 -1.74 4.06 -2.49
CA PHE A 23 -1.09 4.25 -3.78
C PHE A 23 -0.85 5.71 -4.10
N TRP A 24 -1.73 6.61 -3.65
CA TRP A 24 -1.55 8.04 -3.85
C TRP A 24 -0.36 8.59 -3.07
N GLN A 25 -0.15 8.17 -1.82
CA GLN A 25 1.05 8.57 -1.05
C GLN A 25 2.33 7.97 -1.63
N ALA A 26 2.29 6.69 -2.03
CA ALA A 26 3.44 6.05 -2.69
C ALA A 26 3.83 6.80 -3.98
N LEU A 27 2.83 7.23 -4.75
CA LEU A 27 3.08 8.03 -5.95
C LEU A 27 3.70 9.38 -5.63
N ARG A 28 3.21 10.10 -4.62
CA ARG A 28 3.81 11.39 -4.18
C ARG A 28 5.27 11.27 -3.79
N LEU A 29 5.62 10.20 -3.08
CA LEU A 29 7.00 9.91 -2.69
C LEU A 29 7.86 9.53 -3.90
N TYR A 30 7.30 8.76 -4.85
CA TYR A 30 7.99 8.44 -6.10
C TYR A 30 8.39 9.69 -6.89
N TRP A 31 7.52 10.71 -6.95
CA TRP A 31 7.85 12.01 -7.55
C TRP A 31 8.94 12.79 -6.81
N GLN A 32 9.21 12.45 -5.56
CA GLN A 32 10.31 12.95 -4.74
C GLN A 32 11.54 12.02 -4.75
N ASN A 33 11.60 11.07 -5.70
CA ASN A 33 12.65 10.06 -5.85
C ASN A 33 12.71 9.01 -4.71
N GLU A 34 11.63 8.85 -3.94
CA GLU A 34 11.49 7.78 -2.96
C GLU A 34 10.53 6.70 -3.50
N ASP A 35 11.07 5.60 -4.02
CA ASP A 35 10.27 4.51 -4.59
C ASP A 35 9.94 3.42 -3.56
N TYR A 36 8.66 3.33 -3.20
CA TYR A 36 8.12 2.31 -2.30
C TYR A 36 7.24 1.27 -3.01
N PHE A 37 7.03 1.36 -4.33
CA PHE A 37 6.10 0.48 -5.04
C PHE A 37 6.54 -0.98 -4.99
N PHE A 38 7.85 -1.24 -5.15
CA PHE A 38 8.38 -2.60 -5.07
C PHE A 38 8.21 -3.20 -3.66
N ALA A 39 8.49 -2.42 -2.61
CA ALA A 39 8.32 -2.89 -1.24
C ALA A 39 6.84 -3.15 -0.91
N LEU A 40 5.93 -2.29 -1.34
CA LEU A 40 4.49 -2.49 -1.21
C LEU A 40 4.03 -3.74 -1.97
N TYR A 41 4.54 -3.97 -3.19
CA TYR A 41 4.25 -5.18 -3.96
C TYR A 41 4.71 -6.45 -3.24
N GLN A 42 5.91 -6.46 -2.66
CA GLN A 42 6.42 -7.59 -1.88
C GLN A 42 5.56 -7.86 -0.65
N ALA A 43 5.18 -6.80 0.09
CA ALA A 43 4.28 -6.93 1.23
C ALA A 43 2.92 -7.51 0.83
N PHE A 44 2.33 -7.04 -0.27
CA PHE A 44 1.11 -7.60 -0.83
C PHE A 44 1.26 -9.09 -1.17
N ARG A 45 2.31 -9.45 -1.91
CA ARG A 45 2.58 -10.83 -2.32
C ARG A 45 2.70 -11.76 -1.12
N ARG A 46 3.38 -11.32 -0.06
CA ARG A 46 3.52 -12.13 1.16
C ARG A 46 2.18 -12.41 1.82
N ILE A 47 1.29 -11.41 1.90
CA ILE A 47 -0.04 -11.60 2.48
C ILE A 47 -0.89 -12.55 1.62
N GLN A 48 -0.76 -12.49 0.29
CA GLN A 48 -1.46 -13.44 -0.57
C GLN A 48 -0.99 -14.88 -0.36
N ILE A 49 0.31 -15.09 -0.14
CA ILE A 49 0.85 -16.41 0.20
C ILE A 49 0.29 -16.86 1.55
N ASP A 50 0.35 -16.02 2.58
CA ASP A 50 -0.18 -16.36 3.91
C ASP A 50 -1.70 -16.64 3.87
N GLN A 51 -2.45 -16.00 2.96
CA GLN A 51 -3.86 -16.29 2.71
C GLN A 51 -4.05 -17.67 2.07
N GLN A 52 -3.24 -18.02 1.07
CA GLN A 52 -3.28 -19.33 0.40
C GLN A 52 -2.93 -20.47 1.36
N GLU A 53 -1.99 -20.23 2.27
CA GLU A 53 -1.57 -21.18 3.30
C GLU A 53 -2.54 -21.26 4.50
N GLY A 54 -3.58 -20.41 4.54
CA GLY A 54 -4.59 -20.39 5.60
C GLY A 54 -4.19 -19.64 6.88
N TYR A 55 -3.03 -18.96 6.88
CA TYR A 55 -2.54 -18.17 8.03
C TYR A 55 -3.19 -16.78 8.14
N ALA A 56 -3.83 -16.28 7.08
CA ALA A 56 -4.43 -14.95 7.05
C ALA A 56 -5.98 -14.99 6.93
N LEU A 57 -6.67 -15.12 8.07
CA LEU A 57 -8.15 -15.07 8.13
C LEU A 57 -8.75 -13.74 7.65
N LYS A 58 -8.03 -12.63 7.87
CA LYS A 58 -8.39 -11.28 7.42
C LYS A 58 -7.20 -10.65 6.68
N PRO A 59 -7.01 -10.96 5.39
CA PRO A 59 -5.80 -10.60 4.66
C PRO A 59 -5.58 -9.08 4.59
N GLY A 60 -6.63 -8.30 4.32
CA GLY A 60 -6.54 -6.83 4.32
C GLY A 60 -6.08 -6.26 5.66
N ALA A 61 -6.67 -6.73 6.77
CA ALA A 61 -6.28 -6.28 8.10
C ALA A 61 -4.83 -6.69 8.45
N LEU A 62 -4.41 -7.90 8.08
CA LEU A 62 -3.04 -8.37 8.28
C LEU A 62 -2.03 -7.54 7.47
N PHE A 63 -2.36 -7.22 6.22
CA PHE A 63 -1.54 -6.34 5.37
C PHE A 63 -1.33 -4.98 6.04
N VAL A 64 -2.41 -4.33 6.48
CA VAL A 64 -2.32 -3.03 7.16
C VAL A 64 -1.54 -3.13 8.47
N SER A 65 -1.77 -4.18 9.26
CA SER A 65 -1.06 -4.42 10.52
C SER A 65 0.46 -4.52 10.30
N ARG A 66 0.89 -5.33 9.32
CA ARG A 66 2.32 -5.48 9.01
C ARG A 66 2.91 -4.21 8.40
N LEU A 67 2.18 -3.54 7.52
CA LEU A 67 2.65 -2.28 6.94
C LEU A 67 2.92 -1.25 8.04
N LYS A 68 2.02 -1.13 9.03
CA LYS A 68 2.18 -0.24 10.20
C LYS A 68 3.41 -0.53 11.06
N GLN A 69 3.98 -1.73 10.98
CA GLN A 69 5.20 -2.11 11.70
C GLN A 69 6.47 -1.75 10.92
N THR A 70 6.35 -1.17 9.73
CA THR A 70 7.49 -0.78 8.89
C THR A 70 7.66 0.73 8.86
N GLU A 71 8.89 1.18 8.62
CA GLU A 71 9.19 2.61 8.38
C GLU A 71 8.49 3.16 7.13
N ILE A 72 8.13 2.29 6.18
CA ILE A 72 7.38 2.65 4.97
C ILE A 72 6.04 3.29 5.34
N TRP A 73 5.36 2.77 6.37
CA TRP A 73 4.11 3.36 6.82
C TRP A 73 4.27 4.80 7.32
N GLU A 74 5.31 5.05 8.10
CA GLU A 74 5.62 6.40 8.58
C GLU A 74 5.92 7.35 7.43
N ARG A 75 6.71 6.90 6.46
CA ARG A 75 7.01 7.67 5.25
C ARG A 75 5.76 7.98 4.42
N LEU A 76 4.89 7.00 4.23
CA LEU A 76 3.61 7.18 3.51
C LEU A 76 2.67 8.17 4.24
N ARG A 77 2.63 8.13 5.58
CA ARG A 77 1.83 9.09 6.37
C ARG A 77 2.41 10.50 6.32
N ALA A 78 3.73 10.62 6.30
CA ALA A 78 4.43 11.89 6.24
C ALA A 78 4.55 12.47 4.82
N ALA A 79 4.07 11.75 3.79
CA ALA A 79 4.13 12.21 2.41
C ALA A 79 3.48 13.59 2.26
N PRO A 80 4.21 14.61 1.80
CA PRO A 80 3.68 15.97 1.75
C PRO A 80 2.52 16.05 0.76
N PRO A 81 1.53 16.95 0.97
CA PRO A 81 0.34 17.05 0.14
C PRO A 81 0.62 17.72 -1.22
N LEU A 82 1.78 17.45 -1.82
CA LEU A 82 2.17 17.98 -3.11
C LEU A 82 1.31 17.36 -4.22
N ARG A 83 1.12 18.16 -5.28
CA ARG A 83 0.47 17.69 -6.49
C ARG A 83 1.44 16.76 -7.22
N VAL A 84 1.02 15.52 -7.40
CA VAL A 84 1.66 14.52 -8.26
C VAL A 84 1.83 15.13 -9.67
N GLY A 85 3.04 15.07 -10.23
CA GLY A 85 3.35 15.58 -11.57
C GLY A 85 4.21 16.85 -11.63
N HIS A 86 4.65 17.40 -10.49
CA HIS A 86 5.69 18.42 -10.45
C HIS A 86 6.93 17.84 -9.77
N ARG A 87 7.92 17.44 -10.57
CA ARG A 87 9.24 17.08 -10.03
C ARG A 87 9.92 18.40 -9.70
N PRO A 88 10.32 18.66 -8.43
CA PRO A 88 11.19 19.80 -8.18
C PRO A 88 12.48 19.56 -8.97
N ASN A 89 12.82 20.51 -9.85
CA ASN A 89 14.06 20.50 -10.63
C ASN A 89 15.28 20.50 -9.71
#